data_AF-A0A7V3S1B3-F1
#
_entry.id   AF-A0A7V3S1B3-F1
#
_cell.length_a   1.000
_cell.length_b   1.000
_cell.length_c   1.000
_cell.angle_alpha   90.00
_cell.angle_beta   90.00
_cell.angle_gamma   90.00
#
_symmetry.space_group_name_H-M   'P 1'
#
loop_
_entity.id
_entity.type
_entity.pdbx_description
1 polymer ?
#
loop_
_entity_poly.entity_id
_entity_poly.type
_entity_poly.pdbx_seq_one_letter_code
_entity_poly.pdbx_strand_id
1 'polypeptide(L)'
;MSQALMQLISAAPLLLVQTRQVLWPFFQLGNFIENIFLQIPYWGVKAIVIMFFLGLASAPFFLPKEYIFKGAEDQKPWRDLRYWALAAAISEIVVYLYF
;
A
#
# COMPACT_ATOMS: atom_id res chain seq x y z
N MET A 1 -37.47 -32.37 -13.92
CA MET A 1 -36.33 -31.44 -14.04
C MET A 1 -36.66 -30.43 -15.14
N SER A 2 -36.75 -29.13 -14.85
CA SER A 2 -37.21 -28.14 -15.82
C SER A 2 -36.17 -27.92 -16.93
N GLN A 3 -36.61 -27.58 -18.14
CA GLN A 3 -35.72 -27.31 -19.29
C GLN A 3 -34.71 -26.19 -18.98
N ALA A 4 -35.11 -25.20 -18.18
CA ALA A 4 -34.23 -24.13 -17.71
C ALA A 4 -33.04 -24.67 -16.90
N LEU A 5 -33.26 -25.68 -16.06
CA LEU A 5 -32.22 -26.27 -15.22
C LEU A 5 -31.22 -27.09 -16.07
N MET A 6 -31.71 -27.78 -17.11
CA MET A 6 -30.83 -28.46 -18.09
C MET A 6 -29.97 -27.47 -18.90
N GLN A 7 -30.54 -26.34 -19.31
CA GLN A 7 -29.78 -25.29 -20.00
C GLN A 7 -28.67 -24.69 -19.12
N LEU A 8 -28.97 -24.42 -17.85
CA LEU A 8 -28.01 -23.85 -16.90
C LEU A 8 -26.85 -24.79 -16.61
N ILE A 9 -27.12 -26.10 -16.43
CA ILE A 9 -26.08 -27.12 -16.26
C ILE A 9 -25.20 -27.23 -17.51
N SER A 10 -25.78 -27.15 -18.71
CA SER A 10 -25.02 -27.22 -19.97
C SER A 10 -24.13 -25.98 -20.21
N ALA A 11 -24.51 -24.81 -19.68
CA ALA A 11 -23.77 -23.56 -19.83
C ALA A 11 -22.67 -23.35 -18.77
N ALA A 12 -22.74 -24.06 -17.64
CA ALA A 12 -21.79 -23.95 -16.54
C ALA A 12 -20.30 -24.06 -16.94
N PRO A 13 -19.85 -25.04 -17.75
CA PRO A 13 -18.43 -25.11 -18.15
C PRO A 13 -17.98 -23.92 -18.99
N LEU A 14 -18.88 -23.34 -19.79
CA LEU A 14 -18.59 -22.20 -20.65
C LEU A 14 -18.38 -20.93 -19.82
N LEU A 15 -19.19 -20.75 -18.78
CA LEU A 15 -19.04 -19.66 -17.81
C LEU A 15 -17.73 -19.79 -17.00
N LEU A 16 -17.31 -21.00 -16.64
CA LEU A 16 -16.03 -21.23 -15.95
C LEU A 16 -14.81 -20.92 -16.85
N VAL A 17 -14.87 -21.27 -18.13
CA VAL A 17 -13.81 -20.92 -19.09
C VAL A 17 -13.75 -19.41 -19.29
N GLN A 18 -14.90 -18.75 -19.44
CA GLN A 18 -14.97 -17.32 -19.65
C GLN A 18 -14.48 -16.53 -18.44
N THR A 19 -14.90 -16.91 -17.22
CA THR A 19 -14.40 -16.29 -15.98
C THR A 19 -12.89 -16.50 -15.81
N ARG A 20 -12.36 -17.69 -16.13
CA ARG A 20 -10.91 -17.94 -16.12
C ARG A 20 -10.17 -17.02 -17.10
N GLN A 21 -10.67 -16.87 -18.33
CA GLN A 21 -10.03 -16.01 -19.34
C GLN A 21 -10.02 -14.54 -18.93
N VAL A 22 -11.10 -14.06 -18.29
CA VAL A 22 -11.18 -12.68 -17.78
C VAL A 22 -10.25 -12.46 -16.59
N LEU A 23 -10.11 -13.46 -15.70
CA LEU A 23 -9.27 -13.34 -14.50
C LEU A 23 -7.79 -13.63 -14.76
N TRP A 24 -7.45 -14.36 -15.84
CA TRP A 24 -6.08 -14.78 -16.16
C TRP A 24 -5.04 -13.65 -16.23
N PRO A 25 -5.32 -12.47 -16.84
CA PRO A 25 -4.37 -11.36 -16.87
C PRO A 25 -4.01 -10.84 -15.47
N PHE A 26 -4.95 -10.87 -14.52
CA PHE A 26 -4.69 -10.44 -13.14
C PHE A 26 -3.72 -11.39 -12.42
N PHE A 27 -3.83 -12.70 -12.67
CA PHE A 27 -2.88 -13.68 -12.13
C PHE A 27 -1.48 -13.53 -12.74
N GLN A 28 -1.38 -13.19 -14.03
CA GLN A 28 -0.09 -12.90 -14.67
C GLN A 28 0.59 -11.67 -14.07
N LEU A 29 -0.19 -10.62 -13.75
CA LEU A 29 0.33 -9.44 -13.05
C LEU A 29 0.89 -9.81 -11.67
N GLY A 30 0.20 -10.68 -10.92
CA GLY A 30 0.69 -11.19 -9.64
C GLY A 30 2.04 -11.90 -9.76
N ASN A 31 2.15 -12.86 -10.69
CA ASN A 31 3.41 -13.59 -10.92
C ASN A 31 4.55 -12.66 -11.39
N PHE A 32 4.24 -11.64 -12.20
CA PHE A 32 5.22 -10.66 -12.63
C PHE A 32 5.75 -9.84 -11.45
N ILE A 33 4.85 -9.34 -10.59
CA ILE A 33 5.21 -8.60 -9.39
C ILE A 33 6.04 -9.48 -8.44
N GLU A 34 5.62 -10.71 -8.18
CA GLU A 34 6.36 -11.66 -7.34
C GLU A 34 7.78 -11.88 -7.84
N ASN A 35 7.96 -12.12 -9.14
CA ASN A 35 9.29 -12.31 -9.73
C ASN A 35 10.20 -11.08 -9.57
N ILE A 36 9.65 -9.86 -9.63
CA ILE A 36 10.40 -8.64 -9.35
C ILE A 36 10.82 -8.60 -7.87
N PHE A 37 9.89 -8.86 -6.95
CA PHE A 37 10.18 -8.81 -5.51
C PHE A 37 11.20 -9.87 -5.08
N LEU A 38 11.18 -11.06 -5.69
CA LEU A 38 12.16 -12.12 -5.42
C LEU A 38 13.59 -11.75 -5.84
N GLN A 39 13.75 -10.82 -6.79
CA GLN A 39 15.07 -10.33 -7.20
C GLN A 39 15.64 -9.27 -6.24
N ILE A 40 14.79 -8.69 -5.39
CA ILE A 40 15.22 -7.66 -4.44
C ILE A 40 15.67 -8.37 -3.15
N PRO A 41 16.92 -8.19 -2.72
CA PRO A 41 17.36 -8.77 -1.46
C PRO A 41 16.54 -8.19 -0.30
N TYR A 42 16.30 -8.99 0.74
CA TYR A 42 15.44 -8.61 1.87
C TYR A 42 15.82 -7.26 2.51
N TRP A 43 17.11 -6.97 2.63
CA TRP A 43 17.59 -5.67 3.14
C TRP A 43 17.19 -4.50 2.24
N GLY A 44 17.09 -4.72 0.93
CA GLY A 44 16.64 -3.72 -0.05
C GLY A 44 15.17 -3.38 0.10
N VAL A 45 14.33 -4.39 0.36
CA VAL A 45 12.90 -4.17 0.69
C VAL A 45 12.78 -3.32 1.96
N LYS A 46 13.54 -3.65 3.02
CA LYS A 46 13.57 -2.85 4.25
C LYS A 46 13.99 -1.40 3.98
N ALA A 47 15.03 -1.19 3.17
CA ALA A 47 15.49 0.14 2.81
C ALA A 47 14.40 0.95 2.06
N ILE A 48 13.70 0.33 1.11
CA ILE A 48 12.61 0.98 0.35
C ILE A 48 11.49 1.42 1.29
N VAL A 49 11.07 0.55 2.21
CA VAL A 49 10.00 0.85 3.17
C VAL A 49 10.41 2.00 4.11
N ILE A 50 11.64 1.96 4.64
CA ILE A 50 12.16 3.05 5.48
C ILE A 50 12.20 4.37 4.72
N MET A 51 12.73 4.37 3.48
CA MET A 51 12.75 5.56 2.64
C MET A 51 11.35 6.09 2.36
N PHE A 52 10.37 5.22 2.16
CA PHE A 52 8.98 5.62 1.96
C PHE A 52 8.41 6.34 3.19
N PHE A 53 8.57 5.77 4.39
CA PHE A 53 8.11 6.41 5.63
C PHE A 53 8.82 7.75 5.90
N LEU A 54 10.15 7.79 5.73
CA LEU A 54 10.91 9.03 5.88
C LEU A 54 10.51 10.07 4.83
N GLY A 55 10.26 9.65 3.59
CA GLY A 55 9.75 10.49 2.52
C GLY A 55 8.42 11.15 2.89
N LEU A 56 7.46 10.37 3.37
CA LEU A 56 6.18 10.89 3.85
C LEU A 56 6.36 11.83 5.06
N ALA A 57 7.21 11.46 6.01
CA ALA A 57 7.52 12.28 7.19
C ALA A 57 8.21 13.61 6.83
N SER A 58 8.90 13.67 5.68
CA SER A 58 9.52 14.88 5.17
C SER A 58 8.53 15.82 4.49
N ALA A 59 7.36 15.34 4.06
CA ALA A 59 6.38 16.15 3.33
C ALA A 59 5.96 17.45 4.06
N PRO A 60 5.72 17.44 5.39
CA PRO A 60 5.40 18.66 6.15
C PRO A 60 6.50 19.72 6.16
N PHE A 61 7.76 19.36 5.86
CA PHE A 61 8.86 20.34 5.80
C PHE A 61 8.79 21.25 4.56
N PHE A 62 8.01 20.87 3.55
CA PHE A 62 7.75 21.68 2.35
C PHE A 62 6.57 22.63 2.52
N LEU A 63 5.84 22.55 3.64
CA LEU A 63 4.70 23.41 3.93
C LEU A 63 5.15 24.69 4.68
N PRO A 64 4.50 25.83 4.43
CA PRO A 64 4.79 27.08 5.13
C PRO A 64 4.46 26.96 6.63
N LYS A 65 5.21 27.67 7.47
CA LYS A 65 5.08 27.56 8.94
C LYS A 65 3.67 27.92 9.41
N GLU A 66 3.02 28.87 8.77
CA GLU A 66 1.66 29.32 9.07
C GLU A 66 0.64 28.19 8.90
N TYR A 67 0.86 27.30 7.94
CA TYR A 67 0.04 26.12 7.74
C TYR A 67 0.30 25.06 8.82
N ILE A 68 1.58 24.86 9.17
CA ILE A 68 2.00 23.88 10.19
C ILE A 68 1.43 24.22 11.58
N PHE A 69 1.39 25.51 11.93
CA PHE A 69 0.85 25.98 13.21
C PHE A 69 -0.64 26.39 13.14
N LYS A 70 -1.35 26.03 12.06
CA LYS A 70 -2.75 26.41 11.90
C LYS A 70 -3.61 25.84 13.03
N GLY A 71 -4.22 26.71 13.82
CA GLY A 71 -5.04 26.34 14.99
C GLY A 71 -4.26 26.17 16.30
N ALA A 72 -2.93 26.38 16.29
CA ALA A 72 -2.15 26.50 17.52
C ALA A 72 -2.24 27.93 18.06
N GLU A 73 -2.49 28.07 19.37
CA GLU A 73 -2.51 29.38 20.05
C GLU A 73 -1.10 29.98 20.16
N ASP A 74 -0.08 29.13 20.14
CA ASP A 74 1.32 29.47 20.30
C ASP A 74 2.22 28.67 19.33
N GLN A 75 3.36 29.25 18.93
CA GLN A 75 4.32 28.62 18.02
C GLN A 75 5.39 27.80 18.75
N LYS A 76 4.99 27.07 19.80
CA LYS A 76 5.93 26.31 20.62
C LYS A 76 6.38 25.03 19.91
N PRO A 77 7.63 24.58 20.11
CA PRO A 77 8.23 23.51 19.31
C PRO A 77 7.50 22.16 19.44
N TRP A 78 6.84 21.88 20.56
CA TRP A 78 6.02 20.66 20.72
C TRP A 78 4.67 20.71 20.01
N ARG A 79 4.25 21.86 19.47
CA ARG A 79 3.06 21.97 18.59
C ARG A 79 3.45 21.97 17.11
N ASP A 80 4.74 21.89 16.81
CA ASP A 80 5.22 21.81 15.43
C ASP A 80 4.91 20.43 14.86
N LEU A 81 3.96 20.37 13.93
CA LEU A 81 3.49 19.13 13.32
C LEU A 81 4.59 18.36 12.59
N ARG A 82 5.67 19.04 12.16
CA ARG A 82 6.81 18.41 11.48
C ARG A 82 7.53 17.40 12.37
N TYR A 83 7.75 17.77 13.63
CA TYR A 83 8.40 16.86 14.58
C TYR A 83 7.50 15.68 14.94
N TRP A 84 6.18 15.89 15.01
CA TRP A 84 5.24 14.79 15.24
C TRP A 84 5.15 13.84 14.07
N ALA A 85 5.16 14.33 12.83
CA ALA A 85 5.22 13.48 11.65
C ALA A 85 6.50 12.63 11.64
N LEU A 86 7.64 13.23 11.99
CA LEU A 86 8.90 12.52 12.11
C LEU A 86 8.89 11.49 13.26
N ALA A 87 8.38 11.86 14.43
CA ALA A 87 8.27 10.97 15.58
C ALA A 87 7.39 9.76 15.26
N ALA A 88 6.24 9.98 14.61
CA ALA A 88 5.34 8.90 14.18
C ALA A 88 6.03 7.96 13.18
N ALA A 89 6.69 8.51 12.16
CA ALA A 89 7.42 7.69 11.19
C ALA A 89 8.57 6.89 11.84
N ILE A 90 9.30 7.49 12.78
CA ILE A 90 10.34 6.78 13.54
C ILE A 90 9.74 5.64 14.35
N SER A 91 8.61 5.85 15.05
CA SER A 91 7.96 4.77 15.80
C SER A 91 7.53 3.61 14.88
N GLU A 92 6.96 3.90 13.71
CA GLU A 92 6.57 2.87 12.74
C GLU A 92 7.79 2.14 12.18
N ILE A 93 8.88 2.85 11.88
CA ILE A 93 10.15 2.25 11.43
C ILE A 93 10.73 1.32 12.51
N VAL A 94 10.71 1.71 13.78
CA VAL A 94 11.21 0.88 14.88
C VAL A 94 10.40 -0.41 15.00
N VAL A 95 9.07 -0.30 14.95
CA VAL A 95 8.18 -1.48 14.95
C VAL A 95 8.46 -2.35 13.72
N TYR A 96 8.52 -1.76 12.53
CA TYR A 96 8.80 -2.47 11.28
C TYR A 96 10.15 -3.20 11.26
N LEU A 97 11.19 -2.63 11.90
CA LEU A 97 12.50 -3.27 11.96
C LEU A 97 12.56 -4.42 12.97
N TYR A 98 11.70 -4.39 13.99
CA TYR A 98 11.61 -5.42 15.01
C TYR A 98 10.89 -6.68 14.52
N PHE A 99 9.88 -6.53 13.66
CA PHE A 99 9.15 -7.63 13.02
C PHE A 99 9.79 -8.07 11.69
#